data_AF-A0AAD5A7C2-F1
#
_entry.id   AF-A0AAD5A7C2-F1
#
_cell.length_a   1.000
_cell.length_b   1.000
_cell.length_c   1.000
_cell.angle_alpha   90.00
_cell.angle_beta   90.00
_cell.angle_gamma   90.00
#
_symmetry.space_group_name_H-M   'P 1'
#
loop_
_entity.id
_entity.type
_entity.pdbx_description
1 polymer ?
#
loop_
_entity_poly.entity_id
_entity_poly.type
_entity_poly.pdbx_seq_one_letter_code
_entity_poly.pdbx_strand_id
1 'polypeptide(L)'
;RKRLAKQKWDRQSDEKSFQEYKEMRKQVKRDVAKAKEKAYEELYERLDTKEGEKDLYRLARQRDRAGKDVLQVRAVKDGEGNVLTSEESVLRRWREYFEQLMNEENQRERRLDDVELVKQDVDRISKEEVRAAIKRMKSGKSVGPDDILVEACRCLGEMAVEF
;
A
#
# COMPACT_ATOMS: atom_id res chain seq x y z
N ARG A 1 -1.46 20.60 -29.52
CA ARG A 1 -1.54 21.89 -28.80
C ARG A 1 -0.74 21.87 -27.47
N LYS A 2 -1.24 21.34 -26.34
CA LYS A 2 -0.46 21.24 -25.06
C LYS A 2 0.91 20.55 -25.21
N ARG A 3 0.99 19.45 -25.96
CA ARG A 3 2.25 18.69 -26.16
C ARG A 3 3.36 19.53 -26.82
N LEU A 4 2.98 20.40 -27.78
CA LEU A 4 3.92 21.29 -28.46
C LEU A 4 4.42 22.39 -27.52
N ALA A 5 3.53 22.98 -26.70
CA ALA A 5 3.91 23.96 -25.69
C ALA A 5 4.82 23.35 -24.60
N LYS A 6 4.59 22.09 -24.22
CA LYS A 6 5.48 21.35 -23.31
C LYS A 6 6.88 21.15 -23.93
N GLN A 7 6.93 20.70 -25.18
CA GLN A 7 8.20 20.53 -25.89
C GLN A 7 8.96 21.85 -26.07
N LYS A 8 8.26 22.97 -26.27
CA LYS A 8 8.85 24.31 -26.32
C LYS A 8 9.47 24.70 -24.97
N TRP A 9 8.73 24.51 -23.87
CA TRP A 9 9.26 24.75 -22.52
C TRP A 9 10.46 23.86 -22.19
N ASP A 10 10.42 22.58 -22.55
CA ASP A 10 11.53 21.66 -22.31
C ASP A 10 12.83 22.06 -23.04
N ARG A 11 12.71 22.77 -24.18
CA ARG A 11 13.87 23.27 -24.95
C ARG A 11 14.37 24.62 -24.47
N GLN A 12 13.47 25.54 -24.14
CA GLN A 12 13.81 26.94 -23.90
C GLN A 12 14.00 27.25 -22.41
N SER A 13 13.32 26.52 -21.51
CA SER A 13 13.33 26.72 -20.06
C SER A 13 13.17 28.18 -19.60
N ASP A 14 12.45 29.00 -20.37
CA ASP A 14 12.19 30.41 -20.07
C ASP A 14 10.80 30.61 -19.45
N GLU A 15 10.62 31.73 -18.74
CA GLU A 15 9.35 32.05 -18.06
C GLU A 15 8.19 32.16 -19.06
N LYS A 16 8.45 32.68 -20.27
CA LYS A 16 7.44 32.84 -21.31
C LYS A 16 6.91 31.49 -21.83
N SER A 17 7.79 30.52 -22.13
CA SER A 17 7.36 29.19 -22.55
C SER A 17 6.69 28.41 -21.41
N PHE A 18 7.08 28.65 -20.15
CA PHE A 18 6.41 28.07 -19.00
C PHE A 18 4.96 28.57 -18.88
N GLN A 19 4.73 29.88 -18.98
CA GLN A 19 3.38 30.46 -18.93
C GLN A 19 2.52 29.97 -20.09
N GLU A 20 3.08 29.89 -21.31
CA GLU A 20 2.39 29.34 -22.47
C GLU A 20 1.97 27.87 -22.24
N TYR A 21 2.88 27.03 -21.72
CA TYR A 21 2.55 25.65 -21.37
C TYR A 21 1.46 25.57 -20.29
N LYS A 22 1.53 26.42 -19.26
CA LYS A 22 0.56 26.46 -18.16
C LYS A 22 -0.85 26.79 -18.65
N GLU A 23 -1.00 27.82 -19.48
CA GLU A 23 -2.28 28.19 -20.07
C GLU A 23 -2.81 27.10 -21.01
N MET A 24 -1.96 26.54 -21.86
CA MET A 24 -2.35 25.43 -22.74
C MET A 24 -2.75 24.18 -21.95
N ARG A 25 -2.10 23.89 -20.82
CA ARG A 25 -2.49 22.80 -19.91
C ARG A 25 -3.85 23.07 -19.28
N LYS A 26 -4.11 24.30 -18.84
CA LYS A 26 -5.40 24.72 -18.26
C LYS A 26 -6.53 24.60 -19.27
N GLN A 27 -6.30 25.04 -20.51
CA GLN A 27 -7.28 24.93 -21.58
C GLN A 27 -7.60 23.47 -21.90
N VAL A 28 -6.58 22.63 -22.09
CA VAL A 28 -6.81 21.19 -22.34
C VAL A 28 -7.55 20.53 -21.18
N LYS A 29 -7.27 20.89 -19.91
CA LYS A 29 -8.03 20.36 -18.78
C LYS A 29 -9.52 20.75 -18.85
N ARG A 30 -9.83 21.99 -19.22
CA ARG A 30 -11.21 22.44 -19.41
C ARG A 30 -11.90 21.70 -20.56
N ASP A 31 -11.22 21.55 -21.69
CA ASP A 31 -11.77 20.85 -22.85
C ASP A 31 -12.05 19.38 -22.53
N VAL A 32 -11.14 18.70 -21.81
CA VAL A 32 -11.34 17.32 -21.34
C VAL A 32 -12.49 17.24 -20.34
N ALA A 33 -12.63 18.21 -19.43
CA ALA A 33 -13.73 18.24 -18.48
C ALA A 33 -15.08 18.36 -19.20
N LYS A 34 -15.20 19.30 -20.16
CA LYS A 34 -16.41 19.46 -20.99
C LYS A 34 -16.71 18.21 -21.83
N ALA A 35 -15.70 17.60 -22.42
CA ALA A 35 -15.89 16.38 -23.20
C ALA A 35 -16.36 15.20 -22.34
N LYS A 36 -15.83 15.09 -21.10
CA LYS A 36 -16.29 14.09 -20.13
C LYS A 36 -17.72 14.34 -19.68
N GLU A 37 -18.06 15.58 -19.35
CA GLU A 37 -19.40 15.99 -18.95
C GLU A 37 -20.42 15.62 -20.04
N LYS A 38 -20.15 16.01 -21.29
CA LYS A 38 -20.99 15.64 -22.43
C LYS A 38 -21.14 14.13 -22.60
N ALA A 39 -20.04 13.37 -22.48
CA ALA A 39 -20.10 11.92 -22.58
C ALA A 39 -20.90 11.27 -21.44
N TYR A 40 -20.89 11.85 -20.24
CA TYR A 40 -21.71 11.38 -19.13
C TYR A 40 -23.18 11.72 -19.33
N GLU A 41 -23.49 12.93 -19.81
CA GLU A 41 -24.86 13.34 -20.14
C GLU A 41 -25.49 12.40 -21.17
N GLU A 42 -24.82 12.16 -22.30
CA GLU A 42 -25.26 11.20 -23.33
C GLU A 42 -25.41 9.77 -22.77
N LEU A 43 -24.54 9.37 -21.84
CA LEU A 43 -24.67 8.08 -21.17
C LEU A 43 -25.92 8.02 -20.30
N TYR A 44 -26.21 9.06 -19.51
CA TYR A 44 -27.37 9.10 -18.62
C TYR A 44 -28.68 9.14 -19.39
N GLU A 45 -28.77 9.96 -20.45
CA GLU A 45 -29.93 9.99 -21.34
C GLU A 45 -30.22 8.60 -21.91
N ARG A 46 -29.17 7.89 -22.35
CA ARG A 46 -29.33 6.53 -22.88
C ARG A 46 -29.76 5.53 -21.81
N LEU A 47 -29.27 5.65 -20.58
CA LEU A 47 -29.63 4.78 -19.46
C LEU A 47 -31.08 4.96 -19.01
N ASP A 48 -31.70 6.12 -19.26
CA ASP A 48 -33.10 6.41 -18.94
C ASP A 48 -34.10 5.82 -19.96
N THR A 49 -33.58 5.23 -21.04
CA THR A 49 -34.39 4.52 -22.04
C THR A 49 -34.57 3.03 -21.68
N LYS A 50 -35.65 2.40 -22.17
CA LYS A 50 -35.86 0.94 -22.05
C LYS A 50 -34.70 0.13 -22.65
N GLU A 51 -34.07 0.64 -23.69
CA GLU A 51 -32.92 0.00 -24.36
C GLU A 51 -31.64 0.09 -23.50
N GLY A 52 -31.54 1.14 -22.68
CA GLY A 52 -30.44 1.38 -21.73
C GLY A 52 -30.45 0.52 -20.48
N GLU A 53 -31.58 -0.13 -20.15
CA GLU A 53 -31.71 -0.96 -18.94
C GLU A 53 -30.65 -2.08 -18.89
N LYS A 54 -30.40 -2.74 -20.02
CA LYS A 54 -29.36 -3.79 -20.15
C LYS A 54 -27.95 -3.25 -19.88
N ASP A 55 -27.70 -2.00 -20.24
CA ASP A 55 -26.43 -1.32 -20.03
C ASP A 55 -26.25 -0.90 -18.57
N LEU A 56 -27.33 -0.49 -17.89
CA LEU A 56 -27.35 -0.21 -16.46
C LEU A 56 -26.94 -1.45 -15.65
N TYR A 57 -27.55 -2.60 -15.92
CA TYR A 57 -27.18 -3.86 -15.25
C TYR A 57 -25.74 -4.30 -15.57
N ARG A 58 -25.21 -3.94 -16.74
CA ARG A 58 -23.81 -4.21 -17.09
C ARG A 58 -22.86 -3.33 -16.27
N LEU A 59 -23.15 -2.03 -16.18
CA LEU A 59 -22.37 -1.08 -15.39
C LEU A 59 -22.38 -1.42 -13.90
N ALA A 60 -23.54 -1.82 -13.36
CA ALA A 60 -23.67 -2.27 -11.97
C ALA A 60 -22.80 -3.50 -11.70
N ARG A 61 -22.85 -4.52 -12.57
CA ARG A 61 -22.01 -5.72 -12.45
C ARG A 61 -20.52 -5.44 -12.59
N GLN A 62 -20.12 -4.50 -13.44
CA GLN A 62 -18.70 -4.08 -13.54
C GLN A 62 -18.22 -3.42 -12.24
N ARG A 63 -19.03 -2.54 -11.64
CA ARG A 63 -18.70 -1.90 -10.36
C ARG A 63 -18.59 -2.91 -9.22
N ASP A 64 -19.56 -3.84 -9.13
CA ASP A 64 -19.53 -4.93 -8.15
C ASP A 64 -18.26 -5.77 -8.26
N ARG A 65 -17.85 -6.12 -9.48
CA ARG A 65 -16.59 -6.87 -9.70
C ARG A 65 -15.35 -6.05 -9.34
N ALA A 66 -15.30 -4.77 -9.69
CA ALA A 66 -14.15 -3.91 -9.40
C ALA A 66 -13.93 -3.71 -7.89
N GLY A 67 -14.99 -3.83 -7.07
CA GLY A 67 -14.91 -3.75 -5.62
C GLY A 67 -14.58 -5.06 -4.91
N LYS A 68 -14.45 -6.18 -5.63
CA LYS A 68 -14.10 -7.48 -5.03
C LYS A 68 -12.60 -7.71 -5.14
N ASP A 69 -11.90 -7.72 -4.00
CA ASP A 69 -10.45 -8.02 -3.91
C ASP A 69 -10.12 -9.44 -4.38
N VAL A 70 -11.10 -10.35 -4.28
CA VAL A 70 -10.99 -11.74 -4.72
C VAL A 70 -12.10 -12.03 -5.73
N LEU A 71 -11.74 -11.95 -7.01
CA LEU A 71 -12.67 -12.19 -8.13
C LEU A 71 -13.05 -13.68 -8.30
N GLN A 72 -12.26 -14.60 -7.73
CA GLN A 72 -12.47 -16.05 -7.76
C GLN A 72 -11.98 -16.67 -6.47
N VAL A 73 -12.74 -17.63 -5.93
CA VAL A 73 -12.25 -18.59 -4.95
C VAL A 73 -11.00 -19.25 -5.54
N ARG A 74 -9.84 -18.92 -4.98
CA ARG A 74 -8.57 -19.50 -5.43
C ARG A 74 -8.62 -20.98 -5.10
N ALA A 75 -8.38 -21.80 -6.11
CA ALA A 75 -8.35 -23.23 -5.91
C ALA A 75 -7.32 -23.59 -4.82
N VAL A 76 -7.71 -24.38 -3.83
CA VAL A 76 -6.83 -24.79 -2.71
C VAL A 76 -6.65 -26.29 -2.76
N LYS A 77 -5.45 -26.79 -2.46
CA LYS A 77 -5.24 -28.24 -2.36
C LYS A 77 -5.71 -28.76 -1.00
N ASP A 78 -6.42 -29.89 -1.00
CA ASP A 78 -6.70 -30.63 0.23
C ASP A 78 -5.44 -31.32 0.79
N GLY A 79 -5.58 -32.01 1.92
CA GLY A 79 -4.47 -32.75 2.54
C GLY A 79 -3.92 -33.90 1.68
N GLU A 80 -4.70 -34.38 0.71
CA GLU A 80 -4.32 -35.46 -0.22
C GLU A 80 -3.73 -34.90 -1.54
N GLY A 81 -3.71 -33.57 -1.69
CA GLY A 81 -3.17 -32.89 -2.85
C GLY A 81 -4.17 -32.64 -3.99
N ASN A 82 -5.45 -32.97 -3.81
CA ASN A 82 -6.52 -32.71 -4.77
C ASN A 82 -6.91 -31.23 -4.78
N VAL A 83 -7.22 -30.69 -5.96
CA VAL A 83 -7.56 -29.27 -6.12
C VAL A 83 -9.06 -29.06 -5.85
N LEU A 84 -9.36 -28.29 -4.79
CA LEU A 84 -10.71 -27.86 -4.42
C LEU A 84 -11.03 -26.54 -5.10
N THR A 85 -12.22 -26.44 -5.71
CA THR A 85 -12.66 -25.28 -6.51
C THR A 85 -13.99 -24.68 -6.06
N SER A 86 -14.78 -25.38 -5.24
CA SER A 86 -16.04 -24.83 -4.70
C SER A 86 -15.77 -23.97 -3.47
N GLU A 87 -16.55 -22.91 -3.29
CA GLU A 87 -16.41 -21.99 -2.15
C GLU A 87 -16.50 -22.72 -0.80
N GLU A 88 -17.51 -23.57 -0.65
CA GLU A 88 -17.73 -24.35 0.57
C GLU A 88 -16.55 -25.28 0.89
N SER A 89 -16.02 -25.98 -0.11
CA SER A 89 -14.89 -26.91 0.08
C SER A 89 -13.59 -26.17 0.41
N VAL A 90 -13.35 -25.01 -0.22
CA VAL A 90 -12.20 -24.17 0.09
C VAL A 90 -12.29 -23.58 1.50
N LEU A 91 -13.45 -23.07 1.91
CA LEU A 91 -13.67 -22.57 3.28
C LEU A 91 -13.49 -23.66 4.33
N ARG A 92 -13.99 -24.87 4.06
CA ARG A 92 -13.80 -26.03 4.95
C ARG A 92 -12.32 -26.40 5.06
N ARG A 93 -11.59 -26.47 3.94
CA ARG A 93 -10.15 -26.75 3.94
C ARG A 93 -9.34 -25.69 4.68
N TRP A 94 -9.72 -24.42 4.58
CA TRP A 94 -9.12 -23.33 5.36
C TRP A 94 -9.31 -23.53 6.86
N ARG A 95 -10.52 -23.91 7.29
CA ARG A 95 -10.81 -24.21 8.71
C ARG A 95 -9.93 -25.36 9.20
N GLU A 96 -9.92 -26.48 8.48
CA GLU A 96 -9.10 -27.66 8.82
C GLU A 96 -7.61 -27.31 8.93
N TYR A 97 -7.08 -26.53 7.98
CA TYR A 97 -5.68 -26.10 8.00
C TYR A 97 -5.32 -25.31 9.25
N PHE A 98 -6.13 -24.30 9.61
CA PHE A 98 -5.86 -23.47 10.78
C PHE A 98 -6.08 -24.23 12.09
N GLU A 99 -7.05 -25.13 12.15
CA GLU A 99 -7.28 -25.96 13.33
C GLU A 99 -6.10 -26.90 13.59
N GLN A 100 -5.50 -27.51 12.56
CA GLN A 100 -4.25 -28.28 12.68
C GLN A 100 -3.09 -27.37 13.09
N LEU A 101 -2.90 -26.25 12.40
CA LEU A 101 -1.79 -25.33 12.64
C LEU A 101 -1.75 -24.79 14.08
N MET A 102 -2.91 -24.51 14.66
CA MET A 102 -3.02 -23.89 15.99
C MET A 102 -3.00 -24.90 17.15
N ASN A 103 -3.29 -26.18 16.89
CA ASN A 103 -3.39 -27.21 17.93
C ASN A 103 -2.24 -28.24 17.90
N GLU A 104 -1.45 -28.28 16.83
CA GLU A 104 -0.23 -29.09 16.78
C GLU A 104 0.96 -28.28 17.30
N GLU A 105 1.67 -28.85 18.29
CA GLU A 105 2.92 -28.28 18.81
C GLU A 105 3.97 -28.28 17.68
N ASN A 106 4.18 -27.11 17.08
CA ASN A 106 5.07 -26.98 15.93
C ASN A 106 6.52 -27.28 16.36
N GLN A 107 7.19 -28.19 15.67
CA GLN A 107 8.61 -28.52 15.92
C GLN A 107 9.54 -27.30 15.91
N ARG A 108 9.14 -26.20 15.26
CA ARG A 108 9.89 -24.93 15.25
C ARG A 108 10.01 -24.29 16.64
N GLU A 109 9.13 -24.62 17.58
CA GLU A 109 9.19 -24.16 18.97
C GLU A 109 10.01 -25.07 19.89
N ARG A 110 10.75 -26.05 19.36
CA ARG A 110 11.94 -26.52 20.07
C ARG A 110 12.97 -25.39 20.08
N ARG A 111 12.78 -24.43 20.99
CA ARG A 111 13.89 -23.63 21.49
C ARG A 111 14.90 -24.66 22.00
N LEU A 112 16.07 -24.68 21.38
CA LEU A 112 17.17 -25.46 21.92
C LEU A 112 17.46 -24.83 23.29
N ASP A 113 17.03 -25.49 24.36
CA ASP A 113 17.25 -25.01 25.73
C ASP A 113 18.75 -24.97 26.08
N ASP A 114 19.59 -25.64 25.27
CA ASP A 114 21.05 -25.70 25.41
C ASP A 114 21.79 -24.99 24.26
N VAL A 115 21.51 -23.70 24.04
CA VAL A 115 22.51 -22.86 23.35
C VAL A 115 23.53 -22.47 24.40
N GLU A 116 24.80 -22.87 24.23
CA GLU A 116 25.92 -22.33 25.01
C GLU A 116 25.86 -20.81 24.95
N LEU A 117 25.47 -20.17 26.05
CA LEU A 117 25.57 -18.73 26.21
C LEU A 117 27.04 -18.37 26.06
N VAL A 118 27.41 -17.84 24.90
CA VAL A 118 28.71 -17.23 24.69
C VAL A 118 28.77 -16.07 25.69
N LYS A 119 29.45 -16.30 26.81
CA LYS A 119 29.81 -15.26 27.78
C LYS A 119 30.87 -14.39 27.11
N GLN A 120 30.42 -13.56 26.19
CA GLN A 120 31.23 -12.50 25.65
C GLN A 120 31.25 -11.40 26.70
N ASP A 121 32.43 -11.05 27.19
CA ASP A 121 32.60 -9.84 27.97
C ASP A 121 32.31 -8.66 27.03
N VAL A 122 31.12 -8.10 27.17
CA VAL A 122 30.70 -6.90 26.46
C VAL A 122 31.01 -5.71 27.35
N ASP A 123 31.75 -4.74 26.82
CA ASP A 123 32.01 -3.49 27.51
C ASP A 123 30.71 -2.78 27.89
N ARG A 124 30.71 -2.08 29.02
CA ARG A 124 29.54 -1.29 29.44
C ARG A 124 29.31 -0.18 28.43
N ILE A 125 28.05 0.01 28.03
CA ILE A 125 27.66 1.13 27.17
C ILE A 125 28.07 2.44 27.85
N SER A 126 28.72 3.31 27.09
CA SER A 126 29.11 4.65 27.53
C SER A 126 28.09 5.71 27.11
N LYS A 127 28.05 6.83 27.85
CA LYS A 127 27.20 7.97 27.51
C LYS A 127 27.57 8.57 26.15
N GLU A 128 28.86 8.55 25.80
CA GLU A 128 29.38 9.02 24.52
C GLU A 128 28.86 8.19 23.34
N GLU A 129 28.77 6.86 23.51
CA GLU A 129 28.18 5.98 22.50
C GLU A 129 26.70 6.28 22.29
N VAL A 130 25.93 6.49 23.36
CA VAL A 130 24.51 6.85 23.27
C VAL A 130 24.34 8.20 22.56
N ARG A 131 25.15 9.21 22.89
CA ARG A 131 25.16 10.51 22.17
C ARG A 131 25.47 10.33 20.68
N ALA A 132 26.47 9.52 20.36
CA ALA A 132 26.84 9.25 18.97
C ALA A 132 25.74 8.51 18.19
N ALA A 133 25.06 7.57 18.84
CA ALA A 133 23.94 6.83 18.26
C ALA A 133 22.76 7.76 17.92
N ILE A 134 22.30 8.57 18.88
CA ILE A 134 21.18 9.52 18.68
C ILE A 134 21.50 10.54 17.57
N LYS A 135 22.76 10.97 17.48
CA LYS A 135 23.23 11.86 16.40
C LYS A 135 23.19 11.20 15.02
N ARG A 136 23.49 9.90 14.92
CA ARG A 136 23.50 9.13 13.66
C ARG A 136 22.09 8.76 13.15
N MET A 137 21.09 8.70 14.03
CA MET A 137 19.73 8.33 13.65
C MET A 137 19.14 9.31 12.62
N LYS A 138 18.24 8.83 11.75
CA LYS A 138 17.57 9.69 10.75
C LYS A 138 16.24 10.19 11.29
N SER A 139 15.92 11.46 11.04
CA SER A 139 14.61 12.03 11.32
C SER A 139 13.53 11.51 10.36
N GLY A 140 12.27 11.54 10.82
CA GLY A 140 11.11 11.13 10.02
C GLY A 140 11.03 9.64 9.74
N LYS A 141 11.56 8.81 10.66
CA LYS A 141 11.38 7.35 10.64
C LYS A 141 10.17 6.96 11.47
N SER A 142 9.52 5.85 11.09
CA SER A 142 8.44 5.25 11.88
C SER A 142 8.93 4.85 13.27
N VAL A 143 8.04 4.99 14.27
CA VAL A 143 8.31 4.56 15.64
C VAL A 143 8.37 3.04 15.74
N GLY A 144 9.15 2.56 16.72
CA GLY A 144 9.17 1.15 17.09
C GLY A 144 8.03 0.80 18.05
N PRO A 145 8.05 -0.40 18.65
CA PRO A 145 7.06 -0.83 19.65
C PRO A 145 7.05 0.01 20.93
N ASP A 146 8.06 0.85 21.13
CA ASP A 146 8.15 1.82 22.23
C ASP A 146 7.34 3.10 21.97
N ASP A 147 6.85 3.31 20.73
CA ASP A 147 6.17 4.52 20.28
C ASP A 147 6.99 5.82 20.45
N ILE A 148 8.32 5.72 20.53
CA ILE A 148 9.22 6.87 20.73
C ILE A 148 9.83 7.33 19.40
N LEU A 149 9.69 8.61 19.10
CA LEU A 149 10.33 9.25 17.95
C LEU A 149 11.77 9.64 18.25
N VAL A 150 12.65 9.57 17.23
CA VAL A 150 14.05 10.03 17.33
C VAL A 150 14.13 11.50 17.71
N GLU A 151 13.19 12.30 17.21
CA GLU A 151 13.03 13.71 17.53
C GLU A 151 12.79 13.93 19.02
N ALA A 152 12.01 13.06 19.66
CA ALA A 152 11.75 13.13 21.10
C ALA A 152 13.04 12.89 21.90
N CYS A 153 13.84 11.88 21.52
CA CYS A 153 15.14 11.62 22.14
C CYS A 153 16.10 12.81 21.99
N ARG A 154 16.07 13.50 20.84
CA ARG A 154 16.90 14.72 20.64
C ARG A 154 16.42 15.90 21.47
N CYS A 155 15.12 16.08 21.63
CA CYS A 155 14.55 17.14 22.46
C CYS A 155 14.88 16.96 23.95
N LEU A 156 14.97 15.72 24.41
CA LEU A 156 15.27 15.40 25.81
C LEU A 156 16.73 15.69 26.20
N GLY A 157 17.63 15.88 25.22
CA GLY A 157 19.03 16.26 25.49
C GLY A 157 19.74 15.25 26.40
N GLU A 158 20.36 15.72 27.49
CA GLU A 158 21.07 14.86 28.43
C GLU A 158 20.16 13.83 29.11
N MET A 159 18.86 14.12 29.29
CA MET A 159 17.92 13.14 29.86
C MET A 159 17.78 11.87 29.01
N ALA A 160 18.08 11.92 27.71
CA ALA A 160 18.05 10.76 26.83
C ALA A 160 19.34 9.92 26.88
N VAL A 161 20.35 10.38 27.62
CA VAL A 161 21.68 9.77 27.72
C VAL A 161 21.94 9.22 29.13
N GLU A 162 21.10 9.58 30.10
CA GLU A 162 21.14 9.02 31.46
C GLU A 162 20.48 7.63 31.49
N PHE A 163 21.22 6.62 31.94
CA PHE A 163 20.77 5.24 32.17
C PHE A 163 21.54 4.63 33.35
#